data_AF-A0A9P6G3V1-F1
#
_entry.id   AF-A0A9P6G3V1-F1
#
_cell.length_a   1.000
_cell.length_b   1.000
_cell.length_c   1.000
_cell.angle_alpha   90.00
_cell.angle_beta   90.00
_cell.angle_gamma   90.00
#
_symmetry.space_group_name_H-M   'P 1'
#
loop_
_entity.id
_entity.type
_entity.pdbx_description
1 polymer ?
#
loop_
_entity_poly.entity_id
_entity_poly.type
_entity_poly.pdbx_seq_one_letter_code
_entity_poly.pdbx_strand_id
1 'polypeptide(L)'
;MKALLGLRGLDNQLAGLPMMSTMNPEKSTISDDQRVEIKGHLSVVYSNMAACHLKNKNYRRAIENATAALAQDPNNIKAKFRRAQAKLADGNLAGAEADLISLGDSVPGVKAEKEKIKKLTKEADEKQRKTMGGFLNRGRIIDDEERQNEAAQASQSEYEPSTWSGTAPKIQELAEGEV
;
A
#
# COMPACT_ATOMS: atom_id res chain seq x y z
N MET A 1 30.00 25.85 -14.86
CA MET A 1 28.69 25.94 -14.17
C MET A 1 27.47 26.05 -15.09
N LYS A 2 27.60 26.43 -16.38
CA LYS A 2 26.46 26.59 -17.31
C LYS A 2 25.77 25.29 -17.75
N ALA A 3 26.48 24.16 -17.84
CA ALA A 3 25.91 22.86 -18.24
C ALA A 3 24.93 22.26 -17.19
N LEU A 4 25.13 22.55 -15.90
CA LEU A 4 24.21 22.14 -14.83
C LEU A 4 22.93 22.99 -14.81
N LEU A 5 22.96 24.21 -15.37
CA LEU A 5 21.85 25.15 -15.35
C LEU A 5 20.75 24.77 -16.36
N GLY A 6 21.14 24.39 -17.58
CA GLY A 6 20.21 23.89 -18.61
C GLY A 6 19.60 22.53 -18.28
N LEU A 7 20.20 21.80 -17.35
CA LEU A 7 19.68 20.54 -16.80
C LEU A 7 18.44 20.73 -15.92
N ARG A 8 18.25 21.93 -15.36
CA ARG A 8 17.19 22.26 -14.39
C ARG A 8 16.08 23.15 -14.95
N GLY A 9 16.08 23.42 -16.26
CA GLY A 9 15.00 24.14 -16.95
C GLY A 9 14.88 25.64 -16.63
N LEU A 10 15.91 26.26 -16.04
CA LEU A 10 15.91 27.69 -15.68
C LEU A 10 16.13 28.62 -16.88
N ASP A 11 16.47 28.09 -18.05
CA ASP A 11 16.73 28.86 -19.27
C ASP A 11 15.47 29.61 -19.76
N ASN A 12 14.28 29.20 -19.33
CA ASN A 12 13.00 29.79 -19.76
C ASN A 12 12.49 30.95 -18.86
N GLN A 13 13.15 31.23 -17.72
CA GLN A 13 12.74 32.33 -16.83
C GLN A 13 13.55 33.61 -17.00
N LEU A 14 14.69 33.56 -17.70
CA LEU A 14 15.55 34.73 -17.95
C LEU A 14 15.17 35.51 -19.22
N ALA A 15 14.00 35.24 -19.80
CA ALA A 15 13.50 35.90 -21.01
C ALA A 15 12.77 37.24 -20.74
N GLY A 16 12.63 37.65 -19.48
CA GLY A 16 11.76 38.77 -19.06
C GLY A 16 12.45 40.10 -18.70
N LEU A 17 13.76 40.27 -18.87
CA LEU A 17 14.48 41.49 -18.49
C LEU A 17 15.04 42.22 -19.72
N PRO A 18 14.54 43.41 -20.10
CA PRO A 18 14.98 44.12 -21.29
C PRO A 18 16.13 45.06 -20.93
N MET A 19 17.30 44.53 -20.57
CA MET A 19 18.53 45.32 -20.41
C MET A 19 19.77 44.43 -20.65
N MET A 20 20.08 44.14 -21.92
CA MET A 20 21.43 43.85 -22.44
C MET A 20 21.33 43.53 -23.94
N SER A 21 21.20 44.56 -24.76
CA SER A 21 21.29 44.47 -26.22
C SER A 21 22.72 44.82 -26.65
N THR A 22 23.68 43.93 -26.43
CA THR A 22 24.96 43.83 -27.15
C THR A 22 25.68 42.53 -26.73
N MET A 23 25.27 41.41 -27.30
CA MET A 23 26.14 40.28 -27.65
C MET A 23 25.22 39.16 -28.17
N ASN A 24 25.34 38.93 -29.47
CA ASN A 24 24.92 37.76 -30.22
C ASN A 24 24.23 36.68 -29.37
N PRO A 25 22.90 36.44 -29.51
CA PRO A 25 22.33 35.21 -29.00
C PRO A 25 22.84 34.11 -29.92
N GLU A 26 24.07 33.63 -29.71
CA GLU A 26 24.40 32.27 -30.04
C GLU A 26 23.45 31.43 -29.22
N LYS A 27 22.28 31.20 -29.83
CA LYS A 27 21.38 30.11 -29.62
C LYS A 27 22.31 28.94 -29.29
N SER A 28 22.39 28.57 -28.03
CA SER A 28 22.96 27.28 -27.64
C SER A 28 21.98 26.24 -28.18
N THR A 29 22.00 26.08 -29.50
CA THR A 29 21.32 25.04 -30.25
C THR A 29 22.06 23.78 -29.90
N ILE A 30 21.85 23.28 -28.69
CA ILE A 30 21.97 21.86 -28.44
C ILE A 30 21.02 21.26 -29.48
N SER A 31 21.60 20.67 -30.52
CA SER A 31 20.83 20.07 -31.60
C SER A 31 19.92 19.00 -31.00
N ASP A 32 18.80 18.71 -31.65
CA ASP A 32 17.86 17.73 -31.11
C ASP A 32 18.54 16.35 -30.93
N ASP A 33 19.50 16.02 -31.79
CA ASP A 33 20.36 14.83 -31.66
C ASP A 33 21.20 14.86 -30.37
N GLN A 34 21.85 15.97 -30.08
CA GLN A 34 22.62 16.14 -28.83
C GLN A 34 21.71 16.06 -27.59
N ARG A 35 20.46 16.52 -27.68
CA ARG A 35 19.49 16.41 -26.57
C ARG A 35 19.13 14.96 -26.28
N VAL A 36 18.98 14.13 -27.30
CA VAL A 36 18.70 12.69 -27.16
C VAL A 36 19.88 11.99 -26.50
N GLU A 37 21.09 12.27 -26.94
CA GLU A 37 22.32 11.70 -26.34
C GLU A 37 22.46 12.09 -24.87
N ILE A 38 22.23 13.37 -24.54
CA ILE A 38 22.27 13.86 -23.16
C ILE A 38 21.25 13.11 -22.29
N LYS A 39 20.01 12.88 -22.76
CA LYS A 39 19.00 12.11 -22.01
C LYS A 39 19.45 10.67 -21.78
N GLY A 40 20.02 10.01 -22.79
CA GLY A 40 20.58 8.67 -22.66
C GLY A 40 21.69 8.61 -21.60
N HIS A 41 22.64 9.53 -21.64
CA HIS A 41 23.71 9.62 -20.64
C HIS A 41 23.17 9.91 -19.24
N LEU A 42 22.18 10.79 -19.11
CA LEU A 42 21.53 11.09 -17.83
C LEU A 42 20.85 9.84 -17.24
N SER A 43 20.16 9.05 -18.06
CA SER A 43 19.57 7.78 -17.60
C SER A 43 20.62 6.86 -17.00
N VAL A 44 21.79 6.73 -17.66
CA VAL A 44 22.89 5.90 -17.16
C VAL A 44 23.44 6.45 -15.83
N VAL A 45 23.64 7.76 -15.72
CA VAL A 45 24.13 8.41 -14.49
C VAL A 45 23.16 8.18 -13.33
N TYR A 46 21.87 8.46 -13.51
CA TYR A 46 20.87 8.23 -12.47
C TYR A 46 20.75 6.76 -12.09
N SER A 47 20.90 5.85 -13.05
CA SER A 47 20.90 4.41 -12.79
C SER A 47 22.10 3.96 -11.96
N ASN A 48 23.28 4.57 -12.17
CA ASN A 48 24.47 4.33 -11.36
C ASN A 48 24.34 4.94 -9.96
N MET A 49 23.75 6.13 -9.83
CA MET A 49 23.43 6.74 -8.54
C MET A 49 22.48 5.86 -7.72
N ALA A 50 21.46 5.28 -8.35
CA ALA A 50 20.56 4.33 -7.69
C ALA A 50 21.33 3.09 -7.16
N ALA A 51 22.31 2.58 -7.91
CA ALA A 51 23.18 1.49 -7.44
C ALA A 51 24.04 1.88 -6.23
N CYS A 52 24.58 3.11 -6.21
CA CYS A 52 25.31 3.63 -5.05
C CYS A 52 24.40 3.74 -3.82
N HIS A 53 23.17 4.25 -3.99
CA HIS A 53 22.21 4.34 -2.89
C HIS A 53 21.76 2.98 -2.37
N LEU A 54 21.60 1.97 -3.24
CA LEU A 54 21.35 0.58 -2.84
C LEU A 54 22.45 0.04 -1.94
N LYS A 55 23.73 0.26 -2.29
CA LYS A 55 24.87 -0.15 -1.45
C LYS A 55 24.88 0.56 -0.10
N ASN A 56 24.48 1.83 -0.07
CA ASN A 56 24.38 2.62 1.16
C ASN A 56 23.07 2.37 1.95
N LYS A 57 22.27 1.36 1.58
CA LYS A 57 20.97 1.02 2.21
C LYS A 57 19.95 2.17 2.22
N ASN A 58 20.12 3.15 1.34
CA ASN A 58 19.22 4.29 1.19
C ASN A 58 18.18 4.01 0.11
N TYR A 59 17.22 3.13 0.41
CA TYR A 59 16.28 2.58 -0.58
C TYR A 59 15.35 3.63 -1.19
N ARG A 60 14.82 4.55 -0.39
CA ARG A 60 13.95 5.64 -0.87
C ARG A 60 14.61 6.50 -1.95
N ARG A 61 15.85 6.95 -1.72
CA ARG A 61 16.64 7.71 -2.71
C ARG A 61 17.01 6.86 -3.92
N ALA A 62 17.23 5.56 -3.75
CA ALA A 62 17.48 4.67 -4.88
C ALA A 62 16.25 4.57 -5.79
N ILE A 63 15.03 4.52 -5.23
CA ILE A 63 13.77 4.51 -6.00
C ILE A 63 13.58 5.82 -6.76
N GLU A 64 13.82 6.96 -6.11
CA GLU A 64 13.73 8.28 -6.74
C GLU A 64 14.68 8.42 -7.93
N ASN A 65 15.97 8.09 -7.75
CA ASN A 65 16.96 8.13 -8.82
C ASN A 65 16.66 7.13 -9.94
N ALA A 66 16.23 5.91 -9.62
CA ALA A 66 15.84 4.94 -10.63
C ALA A 66 14.61 5.38 -11.43
N THR A 67 13.67 6.08 -10.78
CA THR A 67 12.50 6.66 -11.45
C THR A 67 12.90 7.83 -12.35
N ALA A 68 13.82 8.68 -11.91
CA ALA A 68 14.40 9.75 -12.74
C ALA A 68 15.13 9.17 -13.97
N ALA A 69 15.86 8.06 -13.81
CA ALA A 69 16.51 7.37 -14.93
C ALA A 69 15.49 6.88 -15.98
N LEU A 70 14.38 6.31 -15.52
CA LEU A 70 13.31 5.81 -16.39
C LEU A 70 12.49 6.92 -17.05
N ALA A 71 12.43 8.10 -16.45
CA ALA A 71 11.83 9.27 -17.05
C ALA A 71 12.66 9.79 -18.25
N GLN A 72 13.98 9.59 -18.24
CA GLN A 72 14.86 9.94 -19.36
C GLN A 72 14.89 8.84 -20.43
N ASP A 73 15.03 7.58 -20.00
CA ASP A 73 15.00 6.41 -20.89
C ASP A 73 14.14 5.29 -20.28
N PRO A 74 12.90 5.12 -20.76
CA PRO A 74 11.99 4.06 -20.31
C PRO A 74 12.48 2.64 -20.63
N ASN A 75 13.43 2.49 -21.56
CA ASN A 75 13.95 1.19 -22.00
C ASN A 75 15.15 0.72 -21.18
N ASN A 76 15.62 1.53 -20.22
CA ASN A 76 16.75 1.17 -19.38
C ASN A 76 16.41 0.01 -18.42
N ILE A 77 16.72 -1.21 -18.86
CA ILE A 77 16.53 -2.48 -18.14
C ILE A 77 17.20 -2.44 -16.76
N LYS A 78 18.43 -1.90 -16.66
CA LYS A 78 19.18 -1.85 -15.40
C LYS A 78 18.54 -0.90 -14.39
N ALA A 79 17.98 0.22 -14.84
CA ALA A 79 17.25 1.14 -13.97
C ALA A 79 15.97 0.50 -13.40
N LYS A 80 15.18 -0.20 -14.23
CA LYS A 80 13.99 -0.96 -13.76
C LYS A 80 14.38 -2.03 -12.74
N PHE A 81 15.43 -2.80 -13.02
CA PHE A 81 15.87 -3.87 -12.13
C PHE A 81 16.32 -3.33 -10.77
N ARG A 82 17.11 -2.25 -10.76
CA ARG A 82 17.54 -1.57 -9.53
C ARG A 82 16.37 -0.96 -8.76
N ARG A 83 15.35 -0.43 -9.46
CA ARG A 83 14.12 0.06 -8.83
C ARG A 83 13.37 -1.06 -8.11
N ALA A 84 13.25 -2.23 -8.74
CA ALA A 84 12.63 -3.40 -8.13
C ALA A 84 13.38 -3.87 -6.88
N GLN A 85 14.71 -3.94 -6.93
CA GLN A 85 15.54 -4.29 -5.77
C GLN A 85 15.39 -3.28 -4.63
N ALA A 86 15.34 -1.98 -4.94
CA ALA A 86 15.15 -0.94 -3.93
C ALA A 86 13.76 -1.04 -3.29
N LYS A 87 12.70 -1.25 -4.08
CA LYS A 87 11.33 -1.43 -3.58
C LYS A 87 11.17 -2.69 -2.71
N LEU A 88 11.84 -3.78 -3.09
CA LEU A 88 11.87 -5.01 -2.30
C LEU A 88 12.47 -4.73 -0.91
N ALA A 89 13.60 -4.02 -0.86
CA ALA A 89 14.26 -3.67 0.39
C ALA A 89 13.50 -2.62 1.22
N ASP A 90 12.70 -1.76 0.58
CA ASP A 90 11.80 -0.80 1.22
C ASP A 90 10.51 -1.45 1.76
N GLY A 91 10.21 -2.69 1.37
CA GLY A 91 9.00 -3.44 1.76
C GLY A 91 7.81 -3.28 0.81
N ASN A 92 7.97 -2.54 -0.29
CA ASN A 92 6.97 -2.42 -1.35
C ASN A 92 7.05 -3.60 -2.32
N LEU A 93 6.55 -4.76 -1.87
CA LEU A 93 6.61 -6.02 -2.61
C LEU A 93 5.79 -5.98 -3.91
N ALA A 94 4.58 -5.40 -3.87
CA ALA A 94 3.70 -5.29 -5.02
C ALA A 94 4.32 -4.46 -6.16
N GLY A 95 4.90 -3.30 -5.81
CA GLY A 95 5.56 -2.44 -6.78
C GLY A 95 6.86 -3.04 -7.34
N ALA A 96 7.54 -3.90 -6.57
CA ALA A 96 8.72 -4.62 -7.03
C ALA A 96 8.35 -5.74 -8.01
N GLU A 97 7.27 -6.48 -7.75
CA GLU A 97 6.78 -7.55 -8.63
C GLU A 97 6.37 -7.00 -10.00
N ALA A 98 5.62 -5.90 -10.04
CA ALA A 98 5.21 -5.26 -11.29
C ALA A 98 6.43 -4.86 -12.17
N ASP A 99 7.48 -4.32 -11.54
CA ASP A 99 8.71 -3.95 -12.23
C ASP A 99 9.43 -5.18 -12.78
N LEU A 100 9.50 -6.29 -12.03
CA LEU A 100 10.12 -7.55 -12.46
C LEU A 100 9.32 -8.29 -13.53
N ILE A 101 7.99 -8.18 -13.53
CA ILE A 101 7.13 -8.73 -14.59
C ILE A 101 7.46 -8.01 -15.91
N SER A 102 7.59 -6.67 -15.88
CA SER A 102 7.90 -5.87 -17.07
C SER A 102 9.26 -6.18 -17.71
N LEU A 103 10.20 -6.73 -16.94
CA LEU A 103 11.54 -7.09 -17.39
C LEU A 103 11.62 -8.46 -18.09
N GLY A 104 10.63 -9.32 -17.86
CA GLY A 104 10.65 -10.70 -18.33
C GLY A 104 11.78 -11.55 -17.73
N ASP A 105 11.87 -12.80 -18.16
CA ASP A 105 12.82 -13.78 -17.61
C ASP A 105 14.17 -13.80 -18.33
N SER A 106 14.36 -12.91 -19.31
CA SER A 106 15.58 -12.81 -20.11
C SER A 106 16.76 -12.22 -19.33
N VAL A 107 16.48 -11.38 -18.33
CA VAL A 107 17.53 -10.71 -17.54
C VAL A 107 18.04 -11.62 -16.42
N PRO A 108 19.35 -11.92 -16.38
CA PRO A 108 19.91 -12.70 -15.29
C PRO A 108 19.72 -11.97 -13.95
N GLY A 109 19.20 -12.67 -12.95
CA GLY A 109 18.90 -12.12 -11.62
C GLY A 109 17.41 -11.84 -11.36
N VAL A 110 16.59 -11.62 -12.39
CA VAL A 110 15.14 -11.39 -12.22
C VAL A 110 14.44 -12.58 -11.57
N LYS A 111 14.77 -13.81 -12.01
CA LYS A 111 14.21 -15.04 -11.42
C LYS A 111 14.50 -15.15 -9.92
N ALA A 112 15.75 -14.89 -9.52
CA ALA A 112 16.15 -14.94 -8.13
C ALA A 112 15.42 -13.88 -7.27
N GLU A 113 15.25 -12.66 -7.78
CA GLU A 113 14.49 -11.63 -7.06
C GLU A 113 12.98 -11.97 -6.97
N LYS A 114 12.38 -12.51 -8.04
CA LYS A 114 10.97 -12.98 -8.00
C LYS A 114 10.76 -14.05 -6.93
N GLU A 115 11.68 -14.99 -6.78
CA GLU A 115 11.61 -16.00 -5.71
C GLU A 115 11.72 -15.39 -4.31
N LYS A 116 12.58 -14.37 -4.11
CA LYS A 116 12.65 -13.66 -2.82
C LYS A 116 11.34 -12.96 -2.50
N ILE A 117 10.71 -12.29 -3.48
CA ILE A 117 9.40 -11.67 -3.29
C ILE A 117 8.37 -12.71 -2.84
N LYS A 118 8.28 -13.86 -3.52
CA LYS A 118 7.34 -14.94 -3.15
C LYS A 118 7.53 -15.45 -1.72
N LYS A 119 8.77 -15.49 -1.22
CA LYS A 119 9.05 -15.88 0.17
C LYS A 119 8.58 -14.78 1.14
N LEU A 120 8.95 -13.54 0.86
CA LEU A 120 8.58 -12.39 1.69
C LEU A 120 7.06 -12.15 1.73
N THR A 121 6.35 -12.36 0.62
CA THR A 121 4.88 -12.25 0.60
C THR A 121 4.23 -13.34 1.44
N LYS A 122 4.65 -14.60 1.30
CA LYS A 122 4.17 -15.70 2.15
C LYS A 122 4.41 -15.44 3.63
N GLU A 123 5.60 -14.97 4.00
CA GLU A 123 5.92 -14.62 5.38
C GLU A 123 5.04 -13.45 5.90
N ALA A 124 4.78 -12.45 5.05
CA ALA A 124 3.89 -11.34 5.39
C ALA A 124 2.44 -11.83 5.59
N ASP A 125 1.95 -12.66 4.68
CA ASP A 125 0.61 -13.26 4.74
C ASP A 125 0.44 -14.16 5.96
N GLU A 126 1.46 -14.95 6.32
CA GLU A 126 1.44 -15.78 7.52
C GLU A 126 1.42 -14.95 8.81
N LYS A 127 2.19 -13.86 8.87
CA LYS A 127 2.18 -12.92 10.00
C LYS A 127 0.82 -12.23 10.11
N GLN A 128 0.25 -11.81 8.98
CA GLN A 128 -1.09 -11.26 8.92
C GLN A 128 -2.15 -12.28 9.34
N ARG A 129 -2.06 -13.53 8.88
CA ARG A 129 -2.99 -14.60 9.27
C ARG A 129 -2.92 -14.90 10.76
N LYS A 130 -1.72 -14.90 11.36
CA LYS A 130 -1.54 -15.13 12.80
C LYS A 130 -2.10 -13.97 13.64
N THR A 131 -1.83 -12.73 13.23
CA THR A 131 -2.35 -11.54 13.93
C THR A 131 -3.88 -11.42 13.80
N MET A 132 -4.44 -11.68 12.62
CA MET A 132 -5.90 -11.69 12.42
C MET A 132 -6.59 -12.89 13.05
N GLY A 133 -5.96 -14.07 13.07
CA GLY A 133 -6.53 -15.28 13.69
C GLY A 133 -6.74 -15.12 15.20
N GLY A 134 -5.85 -14.41 15.90
CA GLY A 134 -6.05 -14.09 17.32
C GLY A 134 -7.17 -13.07 17.57
N PHE A 135 -7.43 -12.18 16.62
CA PHE A 135 -8.52 -11.20 16.69
C PHE A 135 -9.89 -11.84 16.41
N LEU A 136 -9.96 -12.74 15.41
CA LEU A 136 -11.20 -13.45 15.04
C LEU A 136 -11.68 -14.41 16.15
N ASN A 137 -10.76 -15.05 16.86
CA ASN A 137 -11.12 -15.90 18.00
C ASN A 137 -11.69 -15.08 19.17
N ARG A 138 -11.27 -13.83 19.34
CA ARG A 138 -11.75 -12.97 20.44
C ARG A 138 -13.21 -12.53 20.23
N GLY A 139 -13.63 -12.27 18.98
CA GLY A 139 -15.03 -11.96 18.67
C GLY A 139 -15.97 -13.13 18.95
N ARG A 140 -15.55 -14.35 18.58
CA ARG A 140 -16.35 -15.56 18.80
C ARG A 140 -16.57 -15.87 20.30
N ILE A 141 -15.59 -15.57 21.16
CA ILE A 141 -15.72 -15.74 22.62
C ILE A 141 -16.75 -14.78 23.21
N ILE A 142 -16.81 -13.54 22.71
CA ILE A 142 -17.77 -12.53 23.18
C ILE A 142 -19.20 -12.93 22.79
N ASP A 143 -19.39 -13.40 21.56
CA ASP A 143 -20.69 -13.89 21.09
C ASP A 143 -21.18 -15.13 21.89
N ASP A 144 -20.25 -16.02 22.28
CA ASP A 144 -20.56 -17.21 23.08
C ASP A 144 -20.85 -16.84 24.56
N GLU A 145 -20.15 -15.86 25.14
CA GLU A 145 -20.42 -15.35 26.49
C GLU A 145 -21.74 -14.61 26.58
N GLU A 146 -22.09 -13.76 25.59
CA GLU A 146 -23.39 -13.08 25.53
C GLU A 146 -24.53 -14.09 25.41
N ARG A 147 -24.40 -15.10 24.53
CA ARG A 147 -25.42 -16.14 24.35
C ARG A 147 -25.60 -17.02 25.59
N GLN A 148 -24.52 -17.27 26.34
CA GLN A 148 -24.59 -17.97 27.63
C GLN A 148 -25.24 -17.11 28.71
N ASN A 149 -24.95 -15.81 28.76
CA ASN A 149 -25.60 -14.89 29.69
C ASN A 149 -27.09 -14.68 29.39
N GLU A 150 -27.47 -14.60 28.11
CA GLU A 150 -28.88 -14.55 27.69
C GLU A 150 -29.62 -15.85 28.02
N ALA A 151 -28.99 -17.01 27.83
CA ALA A 151 -29.57 -18.30 28.24
C ALA A 151 -29.65 -18.46 29.77
N ALA A 152 -28.68 -17.92 30.53
CA ALA A 152 -28.71 -17.90 31.99
C ALA A 152 -29.76 -16.92 32.54
N GLN A 153 -29.99 -15.78 31.88
CA GLN A 153 -31.07 -14.86 32.24
C GLN A 153 -32.46 -15.41 31.87
N ALA A 154 -32.60 -16.08 30.72
CA ALA A 154 -33.87 -16.70 30.32
C ALA A 154 -34.29 -17.81 31.30
N SER A 155 -33.34 -18.63 31.77
CA SER A 155 -33.58 -19.69 32.77
C SER A 155 -33.82 -19.16 34.19
N GLN A 156 -33.46 -17.91 34.50
CA GLN A 156 -33.82 -17.24 35.76
C GLN A 156 -35.20 -16.56 35.70
N SER A 157 -35.77 -16.35 34.51
CA SER A 157 -37.08 -15.67 34.34
C SER A 157 -38.30 -16.59 34.32
N GLU A 158 -38.12 -17.91 34.29
CA GLU A 158 -39.20 -18.89 34.40
C GLU A 158 -39.30 -19.41 35.85
N TYR A 159 -40.04 -18.69 36.71
CA TYR A 159 -41.02 -19.24 37.67
C TYR A 159 -41.44 -18.14 38.66
N GLU A 160 -42.49 -17.39 38.32
CA GLU A 160 -43.35 -16.79 39.35
C GLU A 160 -44.60 -17.66 39.47
N PRO A 161 -44.82 -18.37 40.59
CA PRO A 161 -46.11 -19.03 40.82
C PRO A 161 -47.14 -17.92 41.00
N SER A 162 -47.99 -17.72 39.99
CA SER A 162 -49.10 -16.78 40.05
C SER A 162 -49.97 -17.16 41.24
N THR A 163 -49.98 -16.33 42.28
CA THR A 163 -50.90 -16.47 43.41
C THR A 163 -52.29 -16.11 42.92
N TRP A 164 -53.02 -17.10 42.41
CA TRP A 164 -54.45 -16.94 42.14
C TRP A 164 -55.17 -16.72 43.47
N SER A 165 -55.41 -15.46 43.84
CA SER A 165 -56.22 -15.04 44.99
C SER A 165 -57.71 -14.93 44.62
N GLY A 166 -58.23 -15.96 43.95
CA GLY A 166 -59.62 -16.03 43.54
C GLY A 166 -60.50 -16.44 44.72
N THR A 167 -61.20 -15.48 45.31
CA THR A 167 -62.32 -15.79 46.21
C THR A 167 -63.40 -16.53 45.40
N ALA A 168 -63.69 -17.78 45.78
CA ALA A 168 -64.74 -18.58 45.15
C ALA A 168 -66.11 -17.90 45.29
N PRO A 169 -66.90 -17.74 44.21
CA PRO A 169 -68.25 -17.19 44.33
C PRO A 169 -69.17 -18.16 45.09
N LYS A 170 -69.95 -17.60 46.02
CA LYS A 170 -70.95 -18.32 46.84
C LYS A 170 -71.98 -19.00 45.96
N ILE A 171 -72.18 -20.30 46.19
CA ILE A 171 -73.32 -21.07 45.68
C ILE A 171 -74.58 -20.53 46.38
N GLN A 172 -75.52 -19.97 45.62
CA GLN A 172 -76.85 -19.61 46.14
C GLN A 172 -77.71 -20.87 46.19
N GLU A 173 -78.07 -21.27 47.41
CA GLU A 173 -79.17 -22.20 47.69
C GLU A 173 -80.46 -21.63 47.09
N LEU A 174 -81.00 -22.31 46.08
CA LEU A 174 -82.39 -22.15 45.67
C LEU A 174 -83.22 -23.03 46.59
N ALA A 175 -83.72 -22.42 47.65
CA ALA A 175 -84.74 -22.97 48.51
C ALA A 175 -86.07 -23.15 47.73
N GLU A 176 -86.76 -24.20 48.14
CA GLU A 176 -88.06 -24.70 47.71
C GLU A 176 -89.20 -23.65 47.80
N GLY A 177 -90.26 -23.87 47.03
CA GLY A 177 -91.52 -23.15 47.18
C GLY A 177 -92.59 -23.59 46.18
N GLU A 178 -93.42 -24.52 46.63
CA GLU A 178 -94.63 -25.08 46.00
C GLU A 178 -95.66 -24.03 45.56
N VAL A 179 -96.40 -24.25 44.46
CA VAL A 179 -97.84 -24.62 44.34
C VAL A 179 -98.18 -24.78 42.86
#